data_AF-A0A351FZW2-F1
#
_entry.id   AF-A0A351FZW2-F1
#
_cell.length_a   1.000
_cell.length_b   1.000
_cell.length_c   1.000
_cell.angle_alpha   90.00
_cell.angle_beta   90.00
_cell.angle_gamma   90.00
#
_symmetry.space_group_name_H-M   'P 1'
#
loop_
_entity.id
_entity.type
_entity.pdbx_description
1 polymer ?
#
loop_
_entity_poly.entity_id
_entity_poly.type
_entity_poly.pdbx_seq_one_letter_code
_entity_poly.pdbx_strand_id
1 'polypeptide(L)'
;RKLREILDVVNGMARQEIPAVQRELIGSLKVARASGTPEDPQVLKEINDSLSAATVGQGQVIQKLEALLGDLTQWDNYRRFAREVGRIRREQEELQSQTQSQRAKMFGTTTDEEESQQRAEMRQLALRQMELARRFDRVQSRMDKMQAELADTDPLAAATIADALDAARRNAVSSQMRESGRSVEKGQAGQASNLQKQAMAGLKEVQDVLSNRRESELGRLTEKLREAEADVADLKTQQSALTRKLKSLESDQQKKPADKQRELMRLAREQEQLAKQAEAMRRRLQRLRAEKPGSTMEEAAATMQQGAQAGQQGEQQSALENAQQSEKLLEQAEQQLQQEAQKKEQDLLNEQLVRLEQTITGFIKRQTTVNQRTLEFETLRESQDGSLKRSQLASVGDLAAEQRLMADDARALSEKLEQAETFVFALRGAMQEMARSASGLERRETGQDTQQAQANALVRLNQLKEALKPDLKEGPQQPPQQQQGGEGGQNQQPPADGIQRLAELKLVKLLQEEVNRRTLELEQQRQMSGMLTDAQADELVDLSEQQGKLAEMILNLVQQVMENPEDNPEDLPDVRDDEGLDDEGLDDELLRELDAGTSSKQDK
;
A
#
# COMPACT_ATOMS: atom_id res chain seq x y z
N ARG A 1 3.91 11.70 8.12
CA ARG A 1 4.09 10.23 8.24
C ARG A 1 5.44 9.76 7.68
N LYS A 2 5.91 10.18 6.48
CA LYS A 2 7.32 9.93 6.06
C LYS A 2 8.37 10.58 6.99
N LEU A 3 8.06 11.76 7.53
CA LEU A 3 8.83 12.36 8.63
C LEU A 3 8.87 11.46 9.88
N ARG A 4 7.84 10.61 10.06
CA ARG A 4 7.73 9.63 11.15
C ARG A 4 8.55 8.37 10.82
N GLU A 5 8.56 7.87 9.58
CA GLU A 5 9.49 6.82 9.11
C GLU A 5 10.96 7.28 9.16
N ILE A 6 11.27 8.50 8.71
CA ILE A 6 12.61 9.10 8.84
C ILE A 6 12.95 9.23 10.31
N LEU A 7 12.01 9.68 11.15
CA LEU A 7 12.18 9.68 12.60
C LEU A 7 12.39 8.27 13.15
N ASP A 8 11.74 7.24 12.64
CA ASP A 8 11.89 5.86 13.11
C ASP A 8 13.24 5.28 12.72
N VAL A 9 13.75 5.55 11.51
CA VAL A 9 15.11 5.18 11.10
C VAL A 9 16.15 5.96 11.90
N VAL A 10 15.94 7.27 12.11
CA VAL A 10 16.81 8.11 12.95
C VAL A 10 16.76 7.68 14.43
N ASN A 11 15.60 7.29 14.93
CA ASN A 11 15.42 6.77 16.29
C ASN A 11 16.04 5.39 16.44
N GLY A 12 15.99 4.54 15.40
CA GLY A 12 16.72 3.28 15.33
C GLY A 12 18.21 3.52 15.49
N MET A 13 18.78 4.36 14.62
CA MET A 13 20.19 4.79 14.68
C MET A 13 20.57 5.35 16.06
N ALA A 14 19.71 6.18 16.66
CA ALA A 14 19.94 6.75 17.97
C ALA A 14 19.87 5.73 19.12
N ARG A 15 19.12 4.63 18.97
CA ARG A 15 18.90 3.63 20.02
C ARG A 15 19.85 2.44 19.96
N GLN A 16 20.29 2.04 18.77
CA GLN A 16 21.10 0.82 18.61
C GLN A 16 22.49 1.10 18.04
N GLU A 17 22.57 1.69 16.85
CA GLU A 17 23.83 1.80 16.11
C GLU A 17 24.79 2.83 16.72
N ILE A 18 24.30 4.04 17.05
CA ILE A 18 25.13 5.10 17.65
C ILE A 18 25.63 4.69 19.06
N PRO A 19 24.81 4.13 19.96
CA PRO A 19 25.29 3.62 21.23
C PRO A 19 26.27 2.44 21.11
N ALA A 20 26.13 1.59 20.09
CA ALA A 20 27.10 0.51 19.84
C ALA A 20 28.47 1.08 19.46
N VAL A 21 28.53 2.00 18.49
CA VAL A 21 29.77 2.72 18.13
C VAL A 21 30.38 3.41 19.34
N GLN A 22 29.56 4.06 20.16
CA GLN A 22 30.02 4.75 21.37
C GLN A 22 30.62 3.77 22.40
N ARG A 23 30.07 2.57 22.57
CA ARG A 23 30.62 1.54 23.46
C ARG A 23 31.99 1.06 23.00
N GLU A 24 32.17 0.79 21.71
CA GLU A 24 33.46 0.37 21.13
C GLU A 24 34.54 1.45 21.29
N LEU A 25 34.18 2.73 21.10
CA LEU A 25 35.08 3.87 21.31
C LEU A 25 35.44 4.11 22.79
N ILE A 26 34.49 3.91 23.70
CA ILE A 26 34.75 4.00 25.15
C ILE A 26 35.60 2.82 25.62
N GLY A 27 35.36 1.62 25.08
CA GLY A 27 36.15 0.42 25.32
C GLY A 27 37.61 0.61 24.96
N SER A 28 37.88 1.05 23.72
CA SER A 28 39.25 1.34 23.26
C SER A 28 39.95 2.41 24.11
N LEU A 29 39.23 3.45 24.53
CA LEU A 29 39.77 4.52 25.39
C LEU A 29 40.08 4.05 26.82
N LYS A 30 39.27 3.13 27.37
CA LYS A 30 39.53 2.52 28.69
C LYS A 30 40.75 1.62 28.65
N VAL A 31 40.87 0.77 27.63
CA VAL A 31 42.03 -0.11 27.42
C VAL A 31 43.30 0.74 27.23
N ALA A 32 43.25 1.78 26.40
CA ALA A 32 44.39 2.69 26.20
C ALA A 32 44.83 3.42 27.49
N ARG A 33 43.90 3.75 28.39
CA ARG A 33 44.20 4.43 29.67
C ARG A 33 44.67 3.48 30.77
N ALA A 34 44.16 2.25 30.81
CA ALA A 34 44.49 1.28 31.85
C ALA A 34 45.91 0.71 31.69
N SER A 35 46.42 0.62 30.46
CA SER A 35 47.66 -0.10 30.16
C SER A 35 48.94 0.66 30.47
N GLY A 36 48.92 1.99 30.67
CA GLY A 36 50.05 2.82 31.14
C GLY A 36 51.30 2.89 30.22
N THR A 37 51.52 1.89 29.37
CA THR A 37 52.62 1.74 28.42
C THR A 37 52.08 1.19 27.08
N PRO A 38 52.14 1.96 25.98
CA PRO A 38 51.50 1.63 24.70
C PRO A 38 52.22 0.56 23.85
N GLU A 39 53.15 -0.21 24.41
CA GLU A 39 54.02 -1.14 23.67
C GLU A 39 53.63 -2.62 23.79
N ASP A 40 52.62 -2.98 24.61
CA ASP A 40 52.13 -4.36 24.70
C ASP A 40 51.34 -4.76 23.43
N PRO A 41 51.80 -5.75 22.65
CA PRO A 41 51.16 -6.17 21.40
C PRO A 41 49.70 -6.63 21.57
N GLN A 42 49.32 -7.16 22.73
CA GLN A 42 47.95 -7.62 22.99
C GLN A 42 47.00 -6.44 23.20
N VAL A 43 47.44 -5.41 23.93
CA VAL A 43 46.69 -4.16 24.16
C VAL A 43 46.50 -3.41 22.84
N LEU A 44 47.54 -3.33 22.01
CA LEU A 44 47.46 -2.71 20.69
C LEU A 44 46.47 -3.44 19.77
N LYS A 45 46.42 -4.77 19.84
CA LYS A 45 45.46 -5.58 19.07
C LYS A 45 44.01 -5.31 19.49
N GLU A 46 43.71 -5.32 20.79
CA GLU A 46 42.36 -5.04 21.31
C GLU A 46 41.86 -3.63 20.96
N ILE A 47 42.74 -2.62 21.05
CA ILE A 47 42.42 -1.24 20.64
C ILE A 47 42.12 -1.20 19.14
N ASN A 48 42.92 -1.89 18.32
CA ASN A 48 42.75 -1.91 16.88
C ASN A 48 41.46 -2.63 16.46
N ASP A 49 41.14 -3.75 17.11
CA ASP A 49 39.90 -4.51 16.88
C ASP A 49 38.66 -3.67 17.24
N SER A 50 38.69 -2.96 18.38
CA SER A 50 37.60 -2.07 18.82
C SER A 50 37.44 -0.84 17.90
N LEU A 51 38.56 -0.26 17.43
CA LEU A 51 38.53 0.85 16.47
C LEU A 51 38.05 0.40 15.09
N SER A 52 38.41 -0.81 14.66
CA SER A 52 37.92 -1.43 13.43
C SER A 52 36.41 -1.66 13.50
N ALA A 53 35.90 -2.23 14.60
CA ALA A 53 34.48 -2.43 14.84
C ALA A 53 33.70 -1.09 14.87
N ALA A 54 34.25 -0.06 15.53
CA ALA A 54 33.67 1.28 15.53
C ALA A 54 33.65 1.89 14.12
N THR A 55 34.69 1.70 13.31
CA THR A 55 34.77 2.17 11.93
C THR A 55 33.71 1.50 11.05
N VAL A 56 33.51 0.19 11.19
CA VAL A 56 32.44 -0.56 10.50
C VAL A 56 31.06 -0.03 10.90
N GLY A 57 30.82 0.16 12.21
CA GLY A 57 29.54 0.70 12.70
C GLY A 57 29.28 2.14 12.23
N GLN A 58 30.31 3.00 12.18
CA GLN A 58 30.20 4.35 11.62
C GLN A 58 29.89 4.32 10.11
N GLY A 59 30.51 3.41 9.36
CA GLY A 59 30.22 3.22 7.94
C GLY A 59 28.76 2.85 7.69
N GLN A 60 28.17 1.98 8.52
CA GLN A 60 26.76 1.62 8.44
C GLN A 60 25.83 2.80 8.74
N VAL A 61 26.15 3.63 9.74
CA VAL A 61 25.38 4.85 10.05
C VAL A 61 25.45 5.85 8.89
N ILE A 62 26.64 6.05 8.30
CA ILE A 62 26.83 6.94 7.14
C ILE A 62 26.01 6.45 5.94
N GLN A 63 26.08 5.17 5.59
CA GLN A 63 25.27 4.62 4.48
C GLN A 63 23.77 4.83 4.68
N LYS A 64 23.26 4.62 5.91
CA LYS A 64 21.84 4.87 6.22
C LYS A 64 21.48 6.37 6.10
N LEU A 65 22.36 7.27 6.53
CA LEU A 65 22.17 8.71 6.39
C LEU A 65 22.23 9.19 4.93
N GLU A 66 23.14 8.65 4.14
CA GLU A 66 23.26 8.93 2.70
C GLU A 66 22.05 8.42 1.92
N ALA A 67 21.58 7.20 2.21
CA ALA A 67 20.35 6.67 1.66
C ALA A 67 19.14 7.54 2.03
N LEU A 68 19.02 7.96 3.30
CA LEU A 68 17.96 8.86 3.76
C LEU A 68 18.03 10.23 3.04
N LEU A 69 19.21 10.80 2.86
CA LEU A 69 19.41 12.08 2.17
C LEU A 69 19.05 11.98 0.69
N GLY A 70 19.44 10.89 0.02
CA GLY A 70 19.06 10.59 -1.36
C GLY A 70 17.54 10.45 -1.51
N ASP A 71 16.91 9.67 -0.66
CA ASP A 71 15.46 9.49 -0.64
C ASP A 71 14.73 10.82 -0.39
N LEU A 72 15.23 11.65 0.52
CA LEU A 72 14.66 12.97 0.85
C LEU A 72 14.76 13.96 -0.33
N THR A 73 15.91 14.04 -0.99
CA THR A 73 16.12 14.95 -2.14
C THR A 73 15.30 14.52 -3.35
N GLN A 74 15.29 13.22 -3.65
CA GLN A 74 14.44 12.69 -4.73
C GLN A 74 12.97 12.94 -4.41
N TRP A 75 12.50 12.60 -3.21
CA TRP A 75 11.11 12.79 -2.80
C TRP A 75 10.64 14.26 -2.88
N ASP A 76 11.50 15.21 -2.50
CA ASP A 76 11.19 16.63 -2.65
C ASP A 76 10.99 17.02 -4.13
N ASN A 77 11.76 16.45 -5.07
CA ASN A 77 11.59 16.68 -6.51
C ASN A 77 10.23 16.19 -7.03
N TYR A 78 9.79 14.98 -6.66
CA TYR A 78 8.47 14.46 -7.06
C TYR A 78 7.32 15.28 -6.48
N ARG A 79 7.42 15.62 -5.19
CA ARG A 79 6.41 16.47 -4.53
C ARG A 79 6.38 17.86 -5.15
N ARG A 80 7.50 18.38 -5.65
CA ARG A 80 7.53 19.63 -6.44
C ARG A 80 6.78 19.46 -7.76
N PHE A 81 7.04 18.40 -8.53
CA PHE A 81 6.30 18.14 -9.77
C PHE A 81 4.80 17.98 -9.53
N ALA A 82 4.37 17.13 -8.60
CA ALA A 82 2.96 16.94 -8.27
C ALA A 82 2.29 18.25 -7.80
N ARG A 83 2.98 19.07 -6.97
CA ARG A 83 2.47 20.39 -6.55
C ARG A 83 2.37 21.38 -7.71
N GLU A 84 3.33 21.36 -8.62
CA GLU A 84 3.36 22.28 -9.77
C GLU A 84 2.28 21.91 -10.78
N VAL A 85 2.13 20.63 -11.12
CA VAL A 85 1.01 20.11 -11.94
C VAL A 85 -0.33 20.43 -11.28
N GLY A 86 -0.46 20.18 -9.97
CA GLY A 86 -1.68 20.51 -9.24
C GLY A 86 -1.99 22.02 -9.19
N ARG A 87 -0.97 22.89 -9.20
CA ARG A 87 -1.16 24.34 -9.34
C ARG A 87 -1.64 24.69 -10.75
N ILE A 88 -1.02 24.12 -11.78
CA ILE A 88 -1.42 24.30 -13.18
C ILE A 88 -2.88 23.87 -13.37
N ARG A 89 -3.28 22.73 -12.79
CA ARG A 89 -4.65 22.22 -12.85
C ARG A 89 -5.67 23.19 -12.24
N ARG A 90 -5.39 23.75 -11.06
CA ARG A 90 -6.29 24.74 -10.43
C ARG A 90 -6.42 26.03 -11.24
N GLU A 91 -5.31 26.52 -11.81
CA GLU A 91 -5.35 27.68 -12.69
C GLU A 91 -6.12 27.36 -14.00
N GLN A 92 -6.03 26.13 -14.50
CA GLN A 92 -6.79 25.67 -15.67
C GLN A 92 -8.30 25.66 -15.41
N GLU A 93 -8.71 25.24 -14.21
CA GLU A 93 -10.10 25.25 -13.74
C GLU A 93 -10.65 26.67 -13.63
N GLU A 94 -9.87 27.59 -13.05
CA GLU A 94 -10.23 29.01 -13.00
C GLU A 94 -10.42 29.61 -14.40
N LEU A 95 -9.49 29.32 -15.33
CA LEU A 95 -9.58 29.78 -16.71
C LEU A 95 -10.82 29.22 -17.43
N GLN A 96 -11.18 27.97 -17.16
CA GLN A 96 -12.39 27.37 -17.73
C GLN A 96 -13.65 28.08 -17.24
N SER A 97 -13.75 28.32 -15.92
CA SER A 97 -14.89 29.04 -15.33
C SER A 97 -15.01 30.47 -15.90
N GLN A 98 -13.89 31.18 -16.02
CA GLN A 98 -13.85 32.51 -16.64
C GLN A 98 -14.28 32.46 -18.11
N THR A 99 -13.81 31.47 -18.88
CA THR A 99 -14.19 31.28 -20.29
C THR A 99 -15.69 31.00 -20.44
N GLN A 100 -16.28 30.22 -19.54
CA GLN A 100 -17.72 29.93 -19.54
C GLN A 100 -18.55 31.16 -19.12
N SER A 101 -18.09 31.93 -18.13
CA SER A 101 -18.72 33.19 -17.74
C SER A 101 -18.73 34.19 -18.90
N GLN A 102 -17.61 34.33 -19.61
CA GLN A 102 -17.52 35.21 -20.78
C GLN A 102 -18.43 34.75 -21.91
N ARG A 103 -18.50 33.43 -22.16
CA ARG A 103 -19.44 32.86 -23.13
C ARG A 103 -20.88 33.27 -22.84
N ALA A 104 -21.31 33.24 -21.58
CA ALA A 104 -22.67 33.62 -21.20
C ALA A 104 -22.95 35.11 -21.45
N LYS A 105 -21.97 35.98 -21.21
CA LYS A 105 -22.07 37.43 -21.45
C LYS A 105 -22.16 37.78 -22.93
N MET A 106 -21.48 37.03 -23.81
CA MET A 106 -21.50 37.29 -25.25
C MET A 106 -22.88 37.07 -25.91
N PHE A 107 -23.80 36.33 -25.27
CA PHE A 107 -25.16 36.13 -25.80
C PHE A 107 -26.12 37.30 -25.48
N GLY A 108 -25.72 38.24 -24.62
CA GLY A 108 -26.54 39.37 -24.19
C GLY A 108 -25.98 40.74 -24.60
N THR A 109 -24.91 40.79 -25.38
CA THR A 109 -24.23 42.04 -25.78
C THR A 109 -25.05 42.80 -26.81
N THR A 110 -25.17 44.13 -26.64
CA THR A 110 -26.02 44.97 -27.52
C THR A 110 -25.30 46.18 -28.12
N THR A 111 -24.07 46.48 -27.70
CA THR A 111 -23.32 47.67 -28.13
C THR A 111 -21.91 47.35 -28.64
N ASP A 112 -21.39 48.18 -29.55
CA ASP A 112 -20.05 48.03 -30.14
C ASP A 112 -18.91 48.17 -29.11
N GLU A 113 -19.10 49.01 -28.08
CA GLU A 113 -18.14 49.19 -26.98
C GLU A 113 -18.01 47.93 -26.12
N GLU A 114 -19.14 47.29 -25.79
CA GLU A 114 -19.17 46.03 -25.05
C GLU A 114 -18.52 44.89 -25.86
N GLU A 115 -18.71 44.85 -27.18
CA GLU A 115 -18.08 43.85 -28.04
C GLU A 115 -16.54 44.00 -28.10
N SER A 116 -16.04 45.24 -28.18
CA SER A 116 -14.61 45.54 -28.11
C SER A 116 -14.00 45.11 -26.78
N GLN A 117 -14.71 45.38 -25.67
CA GLN A 117 -14.30 44.97 -24.33
C GLN A 117 -14.28 43.44 -24.19
N GLN A 118 -15.31 42.74 -24.66
CA GLN A 118 -15.36 41.27 -24.67
C GLN A 118 -14.21 40.65 -25.46
N ARG A 119 -13.88 41.20 -26.64
CA ARG A 119 -12.73 40.75 -27.45
C ARG A 119 -11.41 40.96 -26.72
N ALA A 120 -11.25 42.06 -25.99
CA ALA A 120 -10.05 42.31 -25.18
C ALA A 120 -9.94 41.31 -24.02
N GLU A 121 -11.04 41.02 -23.32
CA GLU A 121 -11.08 40.04 -22.23
C GLU A 121 -10.78 38.61 -22.73
N MET A 122 -11.32 38.21 -23.87
CA MET A 122 -11.01 36.91 -24.48
C MET A 122 -9.54 36.80 -24.88
N ARG A 123 -8.93 37.87 -25.43
CA ARG A 123 -7.47 37.89 -25.69
C ARG A 123 -6.66 37.71 -24.41
N GLN A 124 -7.06 38.31 -23.30
CA GLN A 124 -6.38 38.12 -22.01
C GLN A 124 -6.49 36.68 -21.51
N LEU A 125 -7.67 36.06 -21.62
CA LEU A 125 -7.85 34.64 -21.28
C LEU A 125 -7.00 33.72 -22.17
N ALA A 126 -6.92 34.00 -23.47
CA ALA A 126 -6.08 33.25 -24.40
C ALA A 126 -4.58 33.34 -24.05
N LEU A 127 -4.09 34.54 -23.71
CA LEU A 127 -2.70 34.75 -23.29
C LEU A 127 -2.37 33.97 -22.00
N ARG A 128 -3.26 34.00 -21.00
CA ARG A 128 -3.10 33.22 -19.77
C ARG A 128 -3.08 31.72 -20.04
N GLN A 129 -3.98 31.25 -20.91
CA GLN A 129 -4.05 29.84 -21.34
C GLN A 129 -2.76 29.39 -22.04
N MET A 130 -2.17 30.23 -22.92
CA MET A 130 -0.90 29.92 -23.56
C MET A 130 0.29 29.91 -22.59
N GLU A 131 0.34 30.83 -21.63
CA GLU A 131 1.39 30.81 -20.61
C GLU A 131 1.28 29.58 -19.71
N LEU A 132 0.06 29.18 -19.36
CA LEU A 132 -0.18 27.96 -18.60
C LEU A 132 0.30 26.72 -19.35
N ALA A 133 0.09 26.65 -20.67
CA ALA A 133 0.61 25.58 -21.52
C ALA A 133 2.15 25.54 -21.51
N ARG A 134 2.83 26.70 -21.65
CA ARG A 134 4.30 26.78 -21.59
C ARG A 134 4.85 26.37 -20.23
N ARG A 135 4.17 26.71 -19.13
CA ARG A 135 4.54 26.26 -17.79
C ARG A 135 4.49 24.75 -17.69
N PHE A 136 3.45 24.12 -18.24
CA PHE A 136 3.34 22.67 -18.28
C PHE A 136 4.44 22.03 -19.14
N ASP A 137 4.73 22.57 -20.33
CA ASP A 137 5.84 22.11 -21.19
C ASP A 137 7.19 22.14 -20.43
N ARG A 138 7.43 23.17 -19.61
CA ARG A 138 8.63 23.27 -18.75
C ARG A 138 8.66 22.23 -17.62
N VAL A 139 7.51 21.83 -17.09
CA VAL A 139 7.42 20.73 -16.12
C VAL A 139 7.75 19.40 -16.80
N GLN A 140 7.15 19.12 -17.96
CA GLN A 140 7.42 17.91 -18.74
C GLN A 140 8.90 17.78 -19.09
N SER A 141 9.54 18.84 -19.60
CA SER A 141 10.97 18.78 -19.94
C SER A 141 11.87 18.51 -18.74
N ARG A 142 11.53 19.01 -17.54
CA ARG A 142 12.27 18.68 -16.31
C ARG A 142 12.02 17.25 -15.86
N MET A 143 10.82 16.74 -16.04
CA MET A 143 10.49 15.34 -15.79
C MET A 143 11.25 14.40 -16.74
N ASP A 144 11.28 14.67 -18.05
CA ASP A 144 12.06 13.88 -19.02
C ASP A 144 13.55 13.80 -18.62
N LYS A 145 14.14 14.93 -18.20
CA LYS A 145 15.55 14.95 -17.72
C LYS A 145 15.75 14.10 -16.47
N MET A 146 14.88 14.26 -15.47
CA MET A 146 14.95 13.48 -14.23
C MET A 146 14.75 11.97 -14.50
N GLN A 147 13.86 11.62 -15.43
CA GLN A 147 13.63 10.24 -15.83
C GLN A 147 14.90 9.61 -16.44
N ALA A 148 15.62 10.35 -17.28
CA ALA A 148 16.90 9.89 -17.85
C ALA A 148 18.00 9.74 -16.78
N GLU A 149 18.09 10.69 -15.83
CA GLU A 149 19.07 10.63 -14.72
C GLU A 149 18.82 9.43 -13.78
N LEU A 150 17.55 9.07 -13.57
CA LEU A 150 17.17 7.97 -12.69
C LEU A 150 17.19 6.59 -13.35
N ALA A 151 17.23 6.51 -14.68
CA ALA A 151 17.10 5.24 -15.41
C ALA A 151 18.12 4.18 -14.94
N ASP A 152 19.34 4.61 -14.62
CA ASP A 152 20.43 3.71 -14.20
C ASP A 152 20.49 3.50 -12.69
N THR A 153 20.09 4.51 -11.90
CA THR A 153 20.27 4.52 -10.44
C THR A 153 19.03 4.06 -9.67
N ASP A 154 17.83 4.38 -10.19
CA ASP A 154 16.55 3.96 -9.63
C ASP A 154 15.51 3.73 -10.75
N PRO A 155 15.50 2.52 -11.35
CA PRO A 155 14.60 2.19 -12.43
C PRO A 155 13.10 2.26 -12.04
N LEU A 156 12.76 2.00 -10.78
CA LEU A 156 11.36 2.06 -10.31
C LEU A 156 10.87 3.50 -10.22
N ALA A 157 11.74 4.39 -9.76
CA ALA A 157 11.48 5.83 -9.73
C ALA A 157 11.37 6.42 -11.14
N ALA A 158 12.32 6.07 -12.02
CA ALA A 158 12.29 6.47 -13.42
C ALA A 158 11.00 6.02 -14.13
N ALA A 159 10.54 4.79 -13.87
CA ALA A 159 9.29 4.28 -14.41
C ALA A 159 8.06 5.11 -13.98
N THR A 160 8.03 5.60 -12.74
CA THR A 160 6.92 6.46 -12.29
C THR A 160 6.89 7.80 -13.01
N ILE A 161 8.05 8.41 -13.29
CA ILE A 161 8.11 9.64 -14.10
C ILE A 161 7.68 9.34 -15.55
N ALA A 162 8.13 8.21 -16.09
CA ALA A 162 7.78 7.77 -17.43
C ALA A 162 6.26 7.61 -17.58
N ASP A 163 5.57 6.98 -16.62
CA ASP A 163 4.11 6.84 -16.64
C ASP A 163 3.38 8.18 -16.57
N ALA A 164 3.88 9.13 -15.79
CA ALA A 164 3.30 10.46 -15.71
C ALA A 164 3.51 11.25 -17.03
N LEU A 165 4.68 11.12 -17.66
CA LEU A 165 4.93 11.69 -18.99
C LEU A 165 4.06 11.04 -20.06
N ASP A 166 3.89 9.73 -19.99
CA ASP A 166 3.05 8.97 -20.91
C ASP A 166 1.57 9.33 -20.75
N ALA A 167 1.05 9.43 -19.52
CA ALA A 167 -0.29 9.95 -19.24
C ALA A 167 -0.48 11.36 -19.84
N ALA A 168 0.52 12.24 -19.73
CA ALA A 168 0.46 13.57 -20.33
C ALA A 168 0.41 13.52 -21.88
N ARG A 169 1.15 12.59 -22.50
CA ARG A 169 1.20 12.39 -23.95
C ARG A 169 -0.09 11.75 -24.48
N ARG A 170 -0.56 10.68 -23.84
CA ARG A 170 -1.82 9.98 -24.17
C ARG A 170 -3.02 10.92 -24.12
N ASN A 171 -3.08 11.78 -23.11
CA ASN A 171 -4.15 12.78 -23.00
C ASN A 171 -3.90 14.06 -23.84
N ALA A 172 -2.80 14.13 -24.58
CA ALA A 172 -2.41 15.28 -25.40
C ALA A 172 -2.50 16.64 -24.66
N VAL A 173 -2.18 16.65 -23.36
CA VAL A 173 -2.48 17.78 -22.44
C VAL A 173 -1.94 19.11 -22.99
N SER A 174 -0.67 19.15 -23.39
CA SER A 174 -0.04 20.36 -23.92
C SER A 174 -0.66 20.82 -25.24
N SER A 175 -1.10 19.89 -26.09
CA SER A 175 -1.78 20.23 -27.34
C SER A 175 -3.15 20.85 -27.07
N GLN A 176 -3.95 20.21 -26.21
CA GLN A 176 -5.28 20.68 -25.80
C GLN A 176 -5.20 22.07 -25.16
N MET A 177 -4.20 22.33 -24.31
CA MET A 177 -4.00 23.64 -23.69
C MET A 177 -3.62 24.73 -24.70
N ARG A 178 -2.83 24.41 -25.75
CA ARG A 178 -2.49 25.38 -26.80
C ARG A 178 -3.68 25.63 -27.73
N GLU A 179 -4.41 24.58 -28.09
CA GLU A 179 -5.58 24.68 -28.96
C GLU A 179 -6.75 25.40 -28.29
N SER A 180 -6.94 25.18 -26.98
CA SER A 180 -7.93 25.94 -26.20
C SER A 180 -7.61 27.42 -26.20
N GLY A 181 -6.34 27.81 -26.01
CA GLY A 181 -5.91 29.21 -26.09
C GLY A 181 -6.24 29.87 -27.44
N ARG A 182 -5.99 29.17 -28.55
CA ARG A 182 -6.37 29.64 -29.90
C ARG A 182 -7.89 29.72 -30.07
N SER A 183 -8.64 28.78 -29.49
CA SER A 183 -10.11 28.77 -29.56
C SER A 183 -10.72 29.92 -28.75
N VAL A 184 -10.16 30.23 -27.57
CA VAL A 184 -10.52 31.41 -26.78
C VAL A 184 -10.25 32.68 -27.59
N GLU A 185 -9.07 32.80 -28.21
CA GLU A 185 -8.71 33.98 -29.01
C GLU A 185 -9.67 34.23 -30.19
N LYS A 186 -10.17 33.15 -30.81
CA LYS A 186 -11.16 33.19 -31.90
C LYS A 186 -12.60 33.41 -31.44
N GLY A 187 -12.84 33.59 -30.14
CA GLY A 187 -14.19 33.70 -29.57
C GLY A 187 -14.99 32.39 -29.53
N GLN A 188 -14.35 31.25 -29.81
CA GLN A 188 -14.97 29.93 -29.80
C GLN A 188 -15.00 29.35 -28.37
N ALA A 189 -15.65 30.07 -27.45
CA ALA A 189 -15.63 29.78 -26.02
C ALA A 189 -16.19 28.38 -25.66
N GLY A 190 -17.13 27.85 -26.44
CA GLY A 190 -17.65 26.49 -26.25
C GLY A 190 -16.63 25.39 -26.53
N GLN A 191 -15.94 25.49 -27.67
CA GLN A 191 -14.84 24.56 -28.01
C GLN A 191 -13.69 24.69 -27.02
N ALA A 192 -13.33 25.92 -26.66
CA ALA A 192 -12.30 26.18 -25.66
C ALA A 192 -12.61 25.51 -24.33
N SER A 193 -13.84 25.67 -23.80
CA SER A 193 -14.24 25.08 -22.52
C SER A 193 -14.16 23.55 -22.52
N ASN A 194 -14.49 22.90 -23.64
CA ASN A 194 -14.36 21.45 -23.77
C ASN A 194 -12.90 21.00 -23.79
N LEU A 195 -12.03 21.67 -24.55
CA LEU A 195 -10.59 21.39 -24.58
C LEU A 195 -9.94 21.64 -23.22
N GLN A 196 -10.34 22.69 -22.50
CA GLN A 196 -9.90 22.96 -21.14
C GLN A 196 -10.33 21.84 -20.18
N LYS A 197 -11.55 21.32 -20.30
CA LYS A 197 -12.03 20.18 -19.50
C LYS A 197 -11.19 18.92 -19.73
N GLN A 198 -10.86 18.61 -20.99
CA GLN A 198 -10.00 17.48 -21.33
C GLN A 198 -8.59 17.67 -20.78
N ALA A 199 -8.02 18.87 -20.91
CA ALA A 199 -6.70 19.18 -20.37
C ALA A 199 -6.66 19.04 -18.84
N MET A 200 -7.71 19.46 -18.13
CA MET A 200 -7.82 19.27 -16.69
C MET A 200 -7.87 17.80 -16.28
N ALA A 201 -8.59 16.96 -17.03
CA ALA A 201 -8.65 15.53 -16.78
C ALA A 201 -7.26 14.88 -16.95
N GLY A 202 -6.53 15.21 -18.02
CA GLY A 202 -5.17 14.73 -18.21
C GLY A 202 -4.19 15.27 -17.14
N LEU A 203 -4.31 16.53 -16.74
CA LEU A 203 -3.51 17.09 -15.62
C LEU A 203 -3.82 16.39 -14.28
N LYS A 204 -5.07 15.99 -14.05
CA LYS A 204 -5.46 15.19 -12.87
C LYS A 204 -4.77 13.83 -12.90
N GLU A 205 -4.79 13.12 -14.03
CA GLU A 205 -4.12 11.81 -14.16
C GLU A 205 -2.61 11.92 -13.92
N VAL A 206 -1.93 12.91 -14.53
CA VAL A 206 -0.50 13.15 -14.32
C VAL A 206 -0.19 13.45 -12.85
N GLN A 207 -1.01 14.31 -12.22
CA GLN A 207 -0.86 14.62 -10.80
C GLN A 207 -1.08 13.38 -9.93
N ASP A 208 -2.07 12.55 -10.27
CA ASP A 208 -2.39 11.34 -9.54
C ASP A 208 -1.22 10.38 -9.60
N VAL A 209 -0.68 10.05 -10.79
CA VAL A 209 0.51 9.19 -10.93
C VAL A 209 1.70 9.70 -10.08
N LEU A 210 1.99 11.00 -10.13
CA LEU A 210 3.11 11.59 -9.40
C LEU A 210 2.88 11.63 -7.89
N SER A 211 1.65 11.91 -7.46
CA SER A 211 1.27 11.85 -6.04
C SER A 211 1.26 10.40 -5.55
N ASN A 212 1.05 9.47 -6.49
CA ASN A 212 0.83 8.08 -6.23
C ASN A 212 2.07 7.18 -6.31
N ARG A 213 3.24 7.80 -6.48
CA ARG A 213 4.54 7.13 -6.68
C ARG A 213 4.80 5.93 -5.79
N ARG A 214 4.73 6.08 -4.46
CA ARG A 214 5.17 5.01 -3.54
C ARG A 214 4.34 3.74 -3.68
N GLU A 215 3.02 3.88 -3.75
CA GLU A 215 2.12 2.75 -4.03
C GLU A 215 2.47 2.10 -5.39
N SER A 216 2.67 2.90 -6.44
CA SER A 216 3.02 2.36 -7.76
C SER A 216 4.40 1.68 -7.79
N GLU A 217 5.38 2.20 -7.07
CA GLU A 217 6.72 1.60 -6.94
C GLU A 217 6.66 0.30 -6.15
N LEU A 218 5.94 0.28 -5.02
CA LEU A 218 5.74 -0.92 -4.22
C LEU A 218 4.97 -1.97 -5.00
N GLY A 219 3.92 -1.60 -5.74
CA GLY A 219 3.18 -2.51 -6.61
C GLY A 219 4.06 -3.18 -7.66
N ARG A 220 4.83 -2.38 -8.42
CA ARG A 220 5.77 -2.92 -9.42
C ARG A 220 6.90 -3.74 -8.78
N LEU A 221 7.36 -3.35 -7.59
CA LEU A 221 8.39 -4.10 -6.88
C LEU A 221 7.86 -5.48 -6.46
N THR A 222 6.69 -5.54 -5.83
CA THR A 222 6.06 -6.79 -5.41
C THR A 222 5.81 -7.71 -6.60
N GLU A 223 5.30 -7.18 -7.72
CA GLU A 223 5.12 -7.93 -8.97
C GLU A 223 6.46 -8.52 -9.47
N LYS A 224 7.50 -7.69 -9.57
CA LYS A 224 8.83 -8.15 -10.03
C LYS A 224 9.51 -9.12 -9.06
N LEU A 225 9.23 -9.04 -7.77
CA LEU A 225 9.73 -9.99 -6.77
C LEU A 225 9.02 -11.34 -6.91
N ARG A 226 7.70 -11.37 -7.13
CA ARG A 226 6.96 -12.61 -7.43
C ARG A 226 7.41 -13.27 -8.72
N GLU A 227 7.67 -12.48 -9.77
CA GLU A 227 8.27 -13.02 -11.00
C GLU A 227 9.65 -13.64 -10.73
N ALA A 228 10.49 -12.98 -9.94
CA ALA A 228 11.80 -13.51 -9.58
C ALA A 228 11.68 -14.78 -8.71
N GLU A 229 10.67 -14.86 -7.82
CA GLU A 229 10.38 -16.05 -7.02
C GLU A 229 10.05 -17.25 -7.90
N ALA A 230 9.17 -17.06 -8.89
CA ALA A 230 8.85 -18.08 -9.88
C ALA A 230 10.09 -18.53 -10.67
N ASP A 231 10.91 -17.59 -11.13
CA ASP A 231 12.16 -17.91 -11.86
C ASP A 231 13.15 -18.70 -10.97
N VAL A 232 13.23 -18.40 -9.67
CA VAL A 232 14.09 -19.13 -8.72
C VAL A 232 13.55 -20.54 -8.44
N ALA A 233 12.23 -20.70 -8.32
CA ALA A 233 11.60 -22.01 -8.19
C ALA A 233 11.84 -22.90 -9.43
N ASP A 234 11.81 -22.31 -10.63
CA ASP A 234 12.15 -23.00 -11.87
C ASP A 234 13.63 -23.42 -11.90
N LEU A 235 14.55 -22.54 -11.48
CA LEU A 235 15.97 -22.86 -11.34
C LEU A 235 16.21 -23.99 -10.34
N LYS A 236 15.53 -23.97 -9.19
CA LYS A 236 15.57 -25.04 -8.18
C LYS A 236 15.11 -26.35 -8.78
N THR A 237 14.00 -26.36 -9.50
CA THR A 237 13.47 -27.57 -10.16
C THR A 237 14.47 -28.15 -11.16
N GLN A 238 15.11 -27.30 -11.97
CA GLN A 238 16.14 -27.73 -12.92
C GLN A 238 17.39 -28.27 -12.21
N GLN A 239 17.83 -27.63 -11.12
CA GLN A 239 18.95 -28.08 -10.29
C GLN A 239 18.64 -29.44 -9.64
N SER A 240 17.46 -29.63 -9.04
CA SER A 240 17.04 -30.91 -8.46
C SER A 240 17.02 -32.03 -9.50
N ALA A 241 16.55 -31.75 -10.72
CA ALA A 241 16.57 -32.72 -11.82
C ALA A 241 18.00 -33.10 -12.21
N LEU A 242 18.92 -32.14 -12.25
CA LEU A 242 20.33 -32.37 -12.51
C LEU A 242 21.01 -33.18 -11.40
N THR A 243 20.74 -32.86 -10.13
CA THR A 243 21.20 -33.62 -8.96
C THR A 243 20.74 -35.08 -9.03
N ARG A 244 19.48 -35.34 -9.41
CA ARG A 244 18.96 -36.71 -9.61
C ARG A 244 19.71 -37.45 -10.72
N LYS A 245 20.00 -36.79 -11.85
CA LYS A 245 20.80 -37.38 -12.94
C LYS A 245 22.21 -37.73 -12.45
N LEU A 246 22.88 -36.86 -11.69
CA LEU A 246 24.20 -37.12 -11.11
C LEU A 246 24.20 -38.30 -10.13
N LYS A 247 23.19 -38.39 -9.24
CA LYS A 247 23.00 -39.55 -8.34
C LYS A 247 22.79 -40.85 -9.11
N SER A 248 22.00 -40.81 -10.18
CA SER A 248 21.75 -42.00 -11.02
C SER A 248 23.03 -42.48 -11.71
N LEU A 249 23.88 -41.54 -12.16
CA LEU A 249 25.17 -41.85 -12.78
C LEU A 249 26.16 -42.48 -11.79
N GLU A 250 26.06 -42.12 -10.51
CA GLU A 250 26.89 -42.67 -9.43
C GLU A 250 26.47 -44.10 -9.08
N SER A 251 25.16 -44.32 -9.03
CA SER A 251 24.54 -45.60 -8.69
C SER A 251 24.69 -46.67 -9.78
N ASP A 252 24.84 -46.26 -11.04
CA ASP A 252 24.92 -47.17 -12.18
C ASP A 252 26.33 -47.78 -12.33
N GLN A 253 26.58 -48.90 -11.65
CA GLN A 253 27.87 -49.61 -11.69
C GLN A 253 28.14 -50.33 -13.03
N GLN A 254 27.14 -50.49 -13.90
CA GLN A 254 27.27 -51.25 -15.15
C GLN A 254 27.73 -50.40 -16.35
N LYS A 255 27.64 -49.06 -16.26
CA LYS A 255 28.11 -48.15 -17.31
C LYS A 255 29.64 -48.14 -17.46
N LYS A 256 30.11 -48.18 -18.70
CA LYS A 256 31.54 -48.09 -19.04
C LYS A 256 32.12 -46.72 -18.61
N PRO A 257 33.39 -46.65 -18.15
CA PRO A 257 34.01 -45.40 -17.72
C PRO A 257 33.98 -44.28 -18.77
N ALA A 258 34.18 -44.63 -20.05
CA ALA A 258 34.14 -43.67 -21.15
C ALA A 258 32.75 -43.05 -21.37
N ASP A 259 31.69 -43.84 -21.18
CA ASP A 259 30.31 -43.37 -21.32
C ASP A 259 29.90 -42.52 -20.10
N LYS A 260 30.32 -42.92 -18.89
CA LYS A 260 30.14 -42.11 -17.66
C LYS A 260 30.77 -40.73 -17.81
N GLN A 261 32.00 -40.67 -18.33
CA GLN A 261 32.71 -39.40 -18.47
C GLN A 261 32.09 -38.47 -19.53
N ARG A 262 31.55 -39.03 -20.62
CA ARG A 262 30.79 -38.26 -21.61
C ARG A 262 29.49 -37.70 -21.03
N GLU A 263 28.77 -38.50 -20.26
CA GLU A 263 27.53 -38.06 -19.63
C GLU A 263 27.79 -37.03 -18.54
N LEU A 264 28.83 -37.22 -17.72
CA LEU A 264 29.27 -36.22 -16.73
C LEU A 264 29.67 -34.90 -17.39
N MET A 265 30.37 -34.91 -18.53
CA MET A 265 30.67 -33.70 -19.29
C MET A 265 29.40 -33.00 -19.82
N ARG A 266 28.35 -33.75 -20.18
CA ARG A 266 27.06 -33.16 -20.59
C ARG A 266 26.37 -32.50 -19.38
N LEU A 267 26.30 -33.20 -18.26
CA LEU A 267 25.72 -32.68 -17.01
C LEU A 267 26.50 -31.46 -16.49
N ALA A 268 27.83 -31.44 -16.66
CA ALA A 268 28.66 -30.28 -16.33
C ALA A 268 28.32 -29.05 -17.17
N ARG A 269 27.98 -29.22 -18.46
CA ARG A 269 27.49 -28.12 -19.32
C ARG A 269 26.10 -27.64 -18.91
N GLU A 270 25.20 -28.55 -18.54
CA GLU A 270 23.89 -28.20 -17.96
C GLU A 270 24.09 -27.39 -16.66
N GLN A 271 25.00 -27.83 -15.77
CA GLN A 271 25.36 -27.12 -14.53
C GLN A 271 25.92 -25.72 -14.79
N GLU A 272 26.78 -25.57 -15.82
CA GLU A 272 27.33 -24.27 -16.21
C GLU A 272 26.26 -23.31 -16.75
N GLN A 273 25.24 -23.83 -17.44
CA GLN A 273 24.10 -23.03 -17.89
C GLN A 273 23.25 -22.55 -16.71
N LEU A 274 22.96 -23.42 -15.74
CA LEU A 274 22.26 -23.04 -14.51
C LEU A 274 23.04 -21.97 -13.73
N ALA A 275 24.36 -22.11 -13.64
CA ALA A 275 25.20 -21.10 -12.98
C ALA A 275 25.10 -19.71 -13.65
N LYS A 276 25.02 -19.65 -14.99
CA LYS A 276 24.83 -18.40 -15.73
C LYS A 276 23.45 -17.79 -15.49
N GLN A 277 22.42 -18.62 -15.38
CA GLN A 277 21.06 -18.16 -15.06
C GLN A 277 20.98 -17.64 -13.62
N ALA A 278 21.59 -18.34 -12.66
CA ALA A 278 21.70 -17.88 -11.27
C ALA A 278 22.44 -16.54 -11.16
N GLU A 279 23.55 -16.34 -11.88
CA GLU A 279 24.27 -15.06 -11.92
C GLU A 279 23.44 -13.93 -12.56
N ALA A 280 22.65 -14.23 -13.60
CA ALA A 280 21.72 -13.26 -14.17
C ALA A 280 20.61 -12.90 -13.16
N MET A 281 20.11 -13.88 -12.41
CA MET A 281 19.13 -13.70 -11.35
C MET A 281 19.67 -12.85 -10.21
N ARG A 282 20.90 -13.10 -9.76
CA ARG A 282 21.61 -12.29 -8.77
C ARG A 282 21.60 -10.81 -9.16
N ARG A 283 21.96 -10.49 -10.40
CA ARG A 283 21.96 -9.11 -10.91
C ARG A 283 20.55 -8.51 -10.95
N ARG A 284 19.53 -9.32 -11.27
CA ARG A 284 18.12 -8.90 -11.23
C ARG A 284 17.70 -8.56 -9.80
N LEU A 285 17.97 -9.44 -8.85
CA LEU A 285 17.66 -9.24 -7.42
C LEU A 285 18.38 -8.01 -6.85
N GLN A 286 19.64 -7.79 -7.23
CA GLN A 286 20.38 -6.58 -6.83
C GLN A 286 19.70 -5.30 -7.33
N ARG A 287 19.22 -5.26 -8.58
CA ARG A 287 18.45 -4.11 -9.11
C ARG A 287 17.10 -3.93 -8.44
N LEU A 288 16.49 -5.01 -7.96
CA LEU A 288 15.25 -4.97 -7.16
C LEU A 288 15.49 -4.63 -5.69
N ARG A 289 16.76 -4.39 -5.28
CA ARG A 289 17.16 -4.13 -3.90
C ARG A 289 16.83 -5.31 -2.95
N ALA A 290 16.77 -6.52 -3.48
CA ALA A 290 16.63 -7.76 -2.73
C ALA A 290 18.02 -8.31 -2.38
N GLU A 291 18.72 -7.63 -1.48
CA GLU A 291 20.14 -7.87 -1.17
C GLU A 291 20.40 -9.27 -0.61
N LYS A 292 19.59 -9.73 0.35
CA LYS A 292 19.76 -11.05 0.99
C LYS A 292 19.55 -12.22 0.00
N PRO A 293 18.39 -12.31 -0.71
CA PRO A 293 18.24 -13.30 -1.77
C PRO A 293 19.32 -13.18 -2.85
N GLY A 294 19.76 -11.96 -3.15
CA GLY A 294 20.87 -11.69 -4.06
C GLY A 294 22.19 -12.34 -3.61
N SER A 295 22.60 -12.16 -2.35
CA SER A 295 23.84 -12.78 -1.83
C SER A 295 23.75 -14.31 -1.83
N THR A 296 22.62 -14.89 -1.43
CA THR A 296 22.45 -16.35 -1.46
C THR A 296 22.45 -16.90 -2.90
N MET A 297 21.90 -16.15 -3.86
CA MET A 297 21.97 -16.48 -5.27
C MET A 297 23.40 -16.39 -5.83
N GLU A 298 24.23 -15.47 -5.32
CA GLU A 298 25.65 -15.39 -5.65
C GLU A 298 26.42 -16.64 -5.22
N GLU A 299 26.20 -17.07 -3.98
CA GLU A 299 26.78 -18.30 -3.44
C GLU A 299 26.31 -19.52 -4.25
N ALA A 300 25.01 -19.61 -4.57
CA ALA A 300 24.47 -20.68 -5.39
C ALA A 300 25.16 -20.73 -6.77
N ALA A 301 25.28 -19.59 -7.45
CA ALA A 301 25.95 -19.49 -8.75
C ALA A 301 27.42 -19.93 -8.67
N ALA A 302 28.15 -19.52 -7.63
CA ALA A 302 29.54 -19.92 -7.41
C ALA A 302 29.69 -21.43 -7.17
N THR A 303 28.85 -22.02 -6.31
CA THR A 303 28.84 -23.47 -6.07
C THR A 303 28.48 -24.26 -7.32
N MET A 304 27.54 -23.77 -8.14
CA MET A 304 27.22 -24.39 -9.43
C MET A 304 28.41 -24.35 -10.40
N GLN A 305 29.16 -23.24 -10.46
CA GLN A 305 30.37 -23.17 -11.28
C GLN A 305 31.43 -24.17 -10.83
N GLN A 306 31.62 -24.34 -9.52
CA GLN A 306 32.53 -25.35 -8.97
C GLN A 306 32.08 -26.76 -9.33
N GLY A 307 30.78 -27.06 -9.22
CA GLY A 307 30.22 -28.35 -9.64
C GLY A 307 30.40 -28.63 -11.14
N ALA A 308 30.25 -27.61 -11.99
CA ALA A 308 30.52 -27.73 -13.42
C ALA A 308 32.01 -28.04 -13.71
N GLN A 309 32.94 -27.37 -13.01
CA GLN A 309 34.37 -27.62 -13.15
C GLN A 309 34.76 -29.03 -12.69
N ALA A 310 34.25 -29.48 -11.54
CA ALA A 310 34.46 -30.84 -11.04
C ALA A 310 33.95 -31.89 -12.05
N GLY A 311 32.76 -31.67 -12.62
CA GLY A 311 32.21 -32.54 -13.67
C GLY A 311 33.06 -32.58 -14.95
N GLN A 312 33.66 -31.45 -15.35
CA GLN A 312 34.60 -31.40 -16.49
C GLN A 312 35.91 -32.14 -16.20
N GLN A 313 36.39 -32.12 -14.95
CA GLN A 313 37.60 -32.80 -14.51
C GLN A 313 37.41 -34.31 -14.26
N GLY A 314 36.17 -34.80 -14.32
CA GLY A 314 35.85 -36.21 -14.05
C GLY A 314 35.56 -36.51 -12.58
N GLU A 315 35.53 -35.50 -11.71
CA GLU A 315 35.33 -35.62 -10.27
C GLU A 315 33.83 -35.70 -9.95
N GLN A 316 33.25 -36.87 -10.20
CA GLN A 316 31.80 -37.08 -10.09
C GLN A 316 31.24 -36.79 -8.69
N GLN A 317 31.95 -37.18 -7.64
CA GLN A 317 31.47 -37.03 -6.26
C GLN A 317 31.43 -35.55 -5.84
N SER A 318 32.50 -34.80 -6.14
CA SER A 318 32.54 -33.35 -5.91
C SER A 318 31.51 -32.61 -6.76
N ALA A 319 31.25 -33.06 -8.00
CA ALA A 319 30.18 -32.49 -8.82
C ALA A 319 28.78 -32.70 -8.18
N LEU A 320 28.53 -33.89 -7.60
CA LEU A 320 27.27 -34.18 -6.91
C LEU A 320 27.13 -33.40 -5.60
N GLU A 321 28.18 -33.29 -4.79
CA GLU A 321 28.17 -32.52 -3.53
C GLU A 321 27.85 -31.05 -3.79
N ASN A 322 28.52 -30.43 -4.78
CA ASN A 322 28.23 -29.06 -5.20
C ASN A 322 26.80 -28.91 -5.76
N ALA A 323 26.30 -29.89 -6.51
CA ALA A 323 24.93 -29.88 -7.01
C ALA A 323 23.89 -29.92 -5.88
N GLN A 324 24.14 -30.67 -4.80
CA GLN A 324 23.26 -30.71 -3.63
C GLN A 324 23.35 -29.44 -2.78
N GLN A 325 24.55 -28.87 -2.63
CA GLN A 325 24.72 -27.62 -1.89
C GLN A 325 24.05 -26.44 -2.61
N SER A 326 24.18 -26.35 -3.93
CA SER A 326 23.48 -25.34 -4.72
C SER A 326 21.97 -25.48 -4.64
N GLU A 327 21.42 -26.70 -4.61
CA GLU A 327 19.98 -26.95 -4.40
C GLU A 327 19.49 -26.36 -3.05
N LYS A 328 20.27 -26.54 -1.97
CA LYS A 328 19.95 -25.94 -0.66
C LYS A 328 20.04 -24.41 -0.67
N LEU A 329 21.03 -23.84 -1.36
CA LEU A 329 21.17 -22.39 -1.48
C LEU A 329 20.02 -21.78 -2.29
N LEU A 330 19.57 -22.44 -3.37
CA LEU A 330 18.39 -22.00 -4.12
C LEU A 330 17.13 -22.03 -3.26
N GLU A 331 16.92 -23.07 -2.45
CA GLU A 331 15.81 -23.15 -1.51
C GLU A 331 15.85 -22.03 -0.46
N GLN A 332 17.03 -21.72 0.08
CA GLN A 332 17.18 -20.59 0.99
C GLN A 332 16.90 -19.25 0.31
N ALA A 333 17.36 -19.06 -0.94
CA ALA A 333 17.10 -17.86 -1.70
C ALA A 333 15.60 -17.69 -2.01
N GLU A 334 14.91 -18.78 -2.35
CA GLU A 334 13.46 -18.84 -2.55
C GLU A 334 12.71 -18.41 -1.28
N GLN A 335 13.01 -19.02 -0.13
CA GLN A 335 12.37 -18.67 1.15
C GLN A 335 12.62 -17.21 1.56
N GLN A 336 13.85 -16.71 1.39
CA GLN A 336 14.17 -15.32 1.70
C GLN A 336 13.45 -14.35 0.75
N LEU A 337 13.29 -14.71 -0.52
CA LEU A 337 12.61 -13.90 -1.52
C LEU A 337 11.11 -13.85 -1.25
N GLN A 338 10.49 -14.97 -0.89
CA GLN A 338 9.10 -15.04 -0.47
C GLN A 338 8.83 -14.14 0.75
N GLN A 339 9.70 -14.19 1.77
CA GLN A 339 9.59 -13.32 2.94
C GLN A 339 9.72 -11.83 2.59
N GLU A 340 10.67 -11.46 1.72
CA GLU A 340 10.83 -10.07 1.28
C GLU A 340 9.63 -9.62 0.44
N ALA A 341 9.11 -10.46 -0.45
CA ALA A 341 7.91 -10.19 -1.25
C ALA A 341 6.67 -9.95 -0.36
N GLN A 342 6.42 -10.83 0.61
CA GLN A 342 5.33 -10.67 1.58
C GLN A 342 5.45 -9.36 2.37
N LYS A 343 6.66 -9.01 2.81
CA LYS A 343 6.89 -7.75 3.51
C LYS A 343 6.60 -6.53 2.63
N LYS A 344 7.00 -6.55 1.35
CA LYS A 344 6.69 -5.46 0.40
C LYS A 344 5.21 -5.38 0.07
N GLU A 345 4.51 -6.50 0.02
CA GLU A 345 3.07 -6.56 -0.15
C GLU A 345 2.34 -5.93 1.04
N GLN A 346 2.77 -6.23 2.28
CA GLN A 346 2.26 -5.54 3.46
C GLN A 346 2.54 -4.03 3.44
N ASP A 347 3.74 -3.63 3.03
CA ASP A 347 4.08 -2.20 2.87
C ASP A 347 3.18 -1.51 1.83
N LEU A 348 2.87 -2.20 0.72
CA LEU A 348 1.97 -1.72 -0.33
C LEU A 348 0.55 -1.50 0.21
N LEU A 349 -0.01 -2.51 0.87
CA LEU A 349 -1.34 -2.46 1.47
C LEU A 349 -1.44 -1.35 2.51
N ASN A 350 -0.42 -1.23 3.37
CA ASN A 350 -0.35 -0.14 4.34
C ASN A 350 -0.35 1.24 3.67
N GLU A 351 0.41 1.42 2.57
CA GLU A 351 0.43 2.67 1.82
C GLU A 351 -0.93 2.96 1.15
N GLN A 352 -1.63 1.93 0.64
CA GLN A 352 -2.98 2.05 0.10
C GLN A 352 -3.99 2.50 1.18
N LEU A 353 -3.96 1.88 2.37
CA LEU A 353 -4.81 2.26 3.50
C LEU A 353 -4.54 3.70 3.96
N VAL A 354 -3.26 4.10 4.03
CA VAL A 354 -2.86 5.47 4.35
C VAL A 354 -3.44 6.46 3.33
N ARG A 355 -3.46 6.10 2.05
CA ARG A 355 -4.03 6.95 1.00
C ARG A 355 -5.53 7.06 1.09
N LEU A 356 -6.19 5.95 1.35
CA LEU A 356 -7.62 5.91 1.57
C LEU A 356 -7.99 6.82 2.75
N GLU A 357 -7.27 6.70 3.87
CA GLU A 357 -7.41 7.57 5.06
C GLU A 357 -7.25 9.06 4.72
N GLN A 358 -6.24 9.41 3.91
CA GLN A 358 -6.01 10.79 3.47
C GLN A 358 -7.13 11.33 2.59
N THR A 359 -7.63 10.52 1.66
CA THR A 359 -8.71 10.89 0.75
C THR A 359 -9.99 11.13 1.53
N ILE A 360 -10.35 10.22 2.43
CA ILE A 360 -11.51 10.36 3.33
C ILE A 360 -11.33 11.58 4.24
N THR A 361 -10.13 11.83 4.78
CA THR A 361 -9.85 13.04 5.57
C THR A 361 -10.05 14.32 4.76
N GLY A 362 -9.76 14.30 3.46
CA GLY A 362 -10.06 15.38 2.53
C GLY A 362 -11.56 15.64 2.39
N PHE A 363 -12.35 14.57 2.21
CA PHE A 363 -13.82 14.67 2.19
C PHE A 363 -14.39 15.19 3.49
N ILE A 364 -13.91 14.70 4.65
CA ILE A 364 -14.34 15.18 5.97
C ILE A 364 -14.16 16.70 6.07
N LYS A 365 -12.99 17.24 5.71
CA LYS A 365 -12.72 18.69 5.79
C LYS A 365 -13.64 19.53 4.91
N ARG A 366 -13.86 19.09 3.66
CA ARG A 366 -14.75 19.79 2.73
C ARG A 366 -16.20 19.72 3.21
N GLN A 367 -16.66 18.54 3.62
CA GLN A 367 -17.99 18.34 4.18
C GLN A 367 -18.19 19.22 5.41
N THR A 368 -17.28 19.23 6.39
CA THR A 368 -17.38 20.13 7.56
C THR A 368 -17.50 21.61 7.16
N THR A 369 -16.79 22.04 6.12
CA THR A 369 -16.86 23.42 5.62
C THR A 369 -18.24 23.71 5.01
N VAL A 370 -18.79 22.78 4.22
CA VAL A 370 -20.14 22.92 3.65
C VAL A 370 -21.21 22.93 4.74
N ASN A 371 -21.11 22.05 5.74
CA ASN A 371 -22.03 22.01 6.88
C ASN A 371 -22.02 23.36 7.62
N GLN A 372 -20.83 23.87 7.93
CA GLN A 372 -20.69 25.14 8.67
C GLN A 372 -21.24 26.32 7.87
N ARG A 373 -20.95 26.41 6.57
CA ARG A 373 -21.48 27.49 5.71
C ARG A 373 -22.99 27.41 5.52
N THR A 374 -23.55 26.19 5.44
CA THR A 374 -25.00 26.00 5.33
C THR A 374 -25.70 26.51 6.59
N LEU A 375 -25.17 26.19 7.77
CA LEU A 375 -25.64 26.71 9.04
C LEU A 375 -25.56 28.23 9.11
N GLU A 376 -24.43 28.82 8.70
CA GLU A 376 -24.26 30.28 8.63
C GLU A 376 -25.33 30.94 7.73
N PHE A 377 -25.64 30.34 6.59
CA PHE A 377 -26.72 30.84 5.72
C PHE A 377 -28.11 30.68 6.33
N GLU A 378 -28.37 29.62 7.09
CA GLU A 378 -29.64 29.49 7.81
C GLU A 378 -29.79 30.55 8.90
N THR A 379 -28.76 30.78 9.72
CA THR A 379 -28.76 31.86 10.72
C THR A 379 -28.93 33.24 10.07
N LEU A 380 -28.32 33.45 8.90
CA LEU A 380 -28.51 34.69 8.12
C LEU A 380 -29.93 34.84 7.59
N ARG A 381 -30.59 33.74 7.22
CA ARG A 381 -31.98 33.74 6.78
C ARG A 381 -32.93 34.06 7.93
N GLU A 382 -32.74 33.42 9.08
CA GLU A 382 -33.51 33.68 10.31
C GLU A 382 -33.41 35.14 10.76
N SER A 383 -32.21 35.74 10.64
CA SER A 383 -31.98 37.15 10.97
C SER A 383 -32.46 38.14 9.89
N GLN A 384 -32.78 37.69 8.67
CA GLN A 384 -33.19 38.52 7.53
C GLN A 384 -34.62 38.27 7.07
N ASP A 385 -35.56 38.23 8.03
CA ASP A 385 -37.01 38.12 7.78
C ASP A 385 -37.37 36.91 6.90
N GLY A 386 -36.60 35.82 7.01
CA GLY A 386 -36.81 34.57 6.28
C GLY A 386 -36.22 34.50 4.87
N SER A 387 -35.48 35.53 4.42
CA SER A 387 -34.96 35.60 3.04
C SER A 387 -33.45 35.80 2.94
N LEU A 388 -32.83 35.21 1.93
CA LEU A 388 -31.42 35.42 1.58
C LEU A 388 -31.29 36.39 0.41
N LYS A 389 -30.27 37.26 0.47
CA LYS A 389 -29.91 38.18 -0.62
C LYS A 389 -29.44 37.40 -1.85
N ARG A 390 -29.54 38.02 -3.03
CA ARG A 390 -29.14 37.39 -4.31
C ARG A 390 -27.69 36.87 -4.32
N SER A 391 -26.76 37.58 -3.69
CA SER A 391 -25.36 37.14 -3.57
C SER A 391 -25.22 35.93 -2.63
N GLN A 392 -25.97 35.87 -1.55
CA GLN A 392 -25.99 34.74 -0.62
C GLN A 392 -26.62 33.51 -1.27
N LEU A 393 -27.71 33.69 -2.04
CA LEU A 393 -28.33 32.61 -2.82
C LEU A 393 -27.38 32.04 -3.89
N ALA A 394 -26.53 32.88 -4.49
CA ALA A 394 -25.49 32.41 -5.39
C ALA A 394 -24.48 31.51 -4.64
N SER A 395 -24.04 31.94 -3.45
CA SER A 395 -23.15 31.13 -2.60
C SER A 395 -23.78 29.83 -2.10
N VAL A 396 -25.09 29.80 -1.84
CA VAL A 396 -25.82 28.54 -1.56
C VAL A 396 -25.81 27.61 -2.78
N GLY A 397 -25.95 28.16 -3.99
CA GLY A 397 -25.77 27.41 -5.24
C GLY A 397 -24.36 26.84 -5.40
N ASP A 398 -23.33 27.59 -5.00
CA ASP A 398 -21.94 27.10 -4.99
C ASP A 398 -21.76 25.94 -4.00
N LEU A 399 -22.41 25.98 -2.82
CA LEU A 399 -22.40 24.86 -1.87
C LEU A 399 -23.07 23.61 -2.45
N ALA A 400 -24.16 23.76 -3.20
CA ALA A 400 -24.83 22.65 -3.86
C ALA A 400 -23.92 21.99 -4.92
N ALA A 401 -23.23 22.81 -5.73
CA ALA A 401 -22.25 22.34 -6.69
C ALA A 401 -21.07 21.61 -5.99
N GLU A 402 -20.61 22.13 -4.85
CA GLU A 402 -19.56 21.49 -4.06
C GLU A 402 -19.99 20.11 -3.52
N GLN A 403 -21.23 19.98 -3.03
CA GLN A 403 -21.79 18.70 -2.58
C GLN A 403 -21.85 17.66 -3.70
N ARG A 404 -22.35 18.03 -4.88
CA ARG A 404 -22.37 17.12 -6.04
C ARG A 404 -20.99 16.65 -6.43
N LEU A 405 -20.02 17.58 -6.46
CA LEU A 405 -18.65 17.24 -6.80
C LEU A 405 -18.04 16.28 -5.77
N MET A 406 -18.32 16.45 -4.48
CA MET A 406 -17.90 15.49 -3.45
C MET A 406 -18.55 14.12 -3.62
N ALA A 407 -19.85 14.06 -3.96
CA ALA A 407 -20.53 12.80 -4.22
C ALA A 407 -19.94 12.07 -5.44
N ASP A 408 -19.58 12.80 -6.50
CA ASP A 408 -18.93 12.23 -7.69
C ASP A 408 -17.50 11.77 -7.40
N ASP A 409 -16.72 12.54 -6.64
CA ASP A 409 -15.38 12.14 -6.20
C ASP A 409 -15.43 10.89 -5.30
N ALA A 410 -16.44 10.80 -4.41
CA ALA A 410 -16.65 9.63 -3.57
C ALA A 410 -17.11 8.40 -4.39
N ARG A 411 -17.88 8.60 -5.46
CA ARG A 411 -18.21 7.53 -6.43
C ARG A 411 -16.95 6.96 -7.07
N ALA A 412 -16.11 7.84 -7.61
CA ALA A 412 -14.86 7.44 -8.25
C ALA A 412 -13.89 6.76 -7.27
N LEU A 413 -13.97 7.07 -5.97
CA LEU A 413 -13.24 6.33 -4.95
C LEU A 413 -13.84 4.93 -4.71
N SER A 414 -15.18 4.82 -4.64
CA SER A 414 -15.84 3.53 -4.44
C SER A 414 -15.59 2.53 -5.57
N GLU A 415 -15.49 3.00 -6.82
CA GLU A 415 -15.14 2.18 -7.99
C GLU A 415 -13.70 1.64 -7.92
N LYS A 416 -12.81 2.25 -7.14
CA LYS A 416 -11.44 1.75 -6.92
C LYS A 416 -11.34 0.74 -5.80
N LEU A 417 -12.41 0.56 -5.02
CA LEU A 417 -12.46 -0.30 -3.84
C LEU A 417 -13.41 -1.48 -4.05
N GLU A 418 -13.61 -1.93 -5.29
CA GLU A 418 -14.56 -3.01 -5.62
C GLU A 418 -14.35 -4.29 -4.81
N GLN A 419 -13.12 -4.56 -4.38
CA GLN A 419 -12.76 -5.73 -3.56
C GLN A 419 -13.08 -5.56 -2.06
N ALA A 420 -13.42 -4.35 -1.63
CA ALA A 420 -13.67 -3.99 -0.23
C ALA A 420 -15.15 -3.61 -0.05
N GLU A 421 -16.04 -4.60 -0.04
CA GLU A 421 -17.50 -4.44 -0.09
C GLU A 421 -18.03 -3.50 1.01
N THR A 422 -17.54 -3.67 2.23
CA THR A 422 -17.96 -2.85 3.38
C THR A 422 -17.60 -1.36 3.19
N PHE A 423 -16.42 -1.08 2.64
CA PHE A 423 -15.99 0.29 2.34
C PHE A 423 -16.83 0.91 1.23
N VAL A 424 -17.16 0.14 0.19
CA VAL A 424 -18.05 0.57 -0.89
C VAL A 424 -19.44 0.90 -0.36
N PHE A 425 -19.99 0.07 0.52
CA PHE A 425 -21.30 0.29 1.14
C PHE A 425 -21.32 1.61 1.94
N ALA A 426 -20.34 1.83 2.81
CA ALA A 426 -20.26 3.06 3.61
C ALA A 426 -20.08 4.32 2.74
N LEU A 427 -19.24 4.25 1.69
CA LEU A 427 -19.06 5.37 0.74
C LEU A 427 -20.35 5.68 -0.03
N ARG A 428 -21.09 4.67 -0.49
CA ARG A 428 -22.39 4.86 -1.15
C ARG A 428 -23.40 5.53 -0.23
N GLY A 429 -23.43 5.14 1.05
CA GLY A 429 -24.25 5.83 2.06
C GLY A 429 -23.88 7.31 2.20
N ALA A 430 -22.58 7.64 2.26
CA ALA A 430 -22.14 9.03 2.32
C ALA A 430 -22.53 9.83 1.06
N MET A 431 -22.40 9.22 -0.13
CA MET A 431 -22.77 9.82 -1.41
C MET A 431 -24.27 10.14 -1.51
N GLN A 432 -25.14 9.24 -1.05
CA GLN A 432 -26.59 9.45 -1.06
C GLN A 432 -26.96 10.67 -0.21
N GLU A 433 -26.37 10.79 0.98
CA GLU A 433 -26.59 11.92 1.88
C GLU A 433 -26.05 13.24 1.31
N MET A 434 -24.87 13.22 0.66
CA MET A 434 -24.35 14.37 -0.08
C MET A 434 -25.30 14.80 -1.21
N ALA A 435 -25.84 13.85 -1.99
CA ALA A 435 -26.78 14.12 -3.08
C ALA A 435 -28.13 14.68 -2.58
N ARG A 436 -28.66 14.17 -1.46
CA ARG A 436 -29.84 14.72 -0.78
C ARG A 436 -29.60 16.17 -0.38
N SER A 437 -28.46 16.47 0.26
CA SER A 437 -28.13 17.83 0.65
C SER A 437 -27.91 18.79 -0.53
N ALA A 438 -27.27 18.33 -1.61
CA ALA A 438 -27.12 19.12 -2.83
C ALA A 438 -28.48 19.55 -3.41
N SER A 439 -29.44 18.61 -3.45
CA SER A 439 -30.79 18.86 -3.95
C SER A 439 -31.54 19.88 -3.10
N GLY A 440 -31.40 19.82 -1.77
CA GLY A 440 -31.96 20.82 -0.86
C GLY A 440 -31.35 22.21 -1.09
N LEU A 441 -30.02 22.31 -1.15
CA LEU A 441 -29.32 23.57 -1.39
C LEU A 441 -29.69 24.21 -2.74
N GLU A 442 -29.91 23.43 -3.80
CA GLU A 442 -30.40 23.92 -5.10
C GLU A 442 -31.81 24.51 -5.04
N ARG A 443 -32.68 23.89 -4.25
CA ARG A 443 -34.00 24.44 -3.93
C ARG A 443 -33.92 25.64 -2.97
N ARG A 444 -32.71 26.04 -2.58
CA ARG A 444 -32.40 27.13 -1.65
C ARG A 444 -32.89 26.83 -0.24
N GLU A 445 -32.96 25.55 0.12
CA GLU A 445 -33.33 25.05 1.43
C GLU A 445 -32.05 24.86 2.25
N THR A 446 -31.85 25.72 3.25
CA THR A 446 -30.71 25.68 4.17
C THR A 446 -31.10 25.17 5.56
N GLY A 447 -32.36 24.72 5.73
CA GLY A 447 -32.94 24.29 6.99
C GLY A 447 -32.50 22.90 7.46
N GLN A 448 -33.22 22.39 8.46
CA GLN A 448 -32.84 21.20 9.23
C GLN A 448 -32.62 19.95 8.37
N ASP A 449 -33.47 19.68 7.37
CA ASP A 449 -33.35 18.47 6.53
C ASP A 449 -32.06 18.46 5.70
N THR A 450 -31.71 19.60 5.09
CA THR A 450 -30.45 19.76 4.34
C THR A 450 -29.25 19.60 5.27
N GLN A 451 -29.30 20.20 6.46
CA GLN A 451 -28.23 20.11 7.46
C GLN A 451 -28.09 18.69 8.03
N GLN A 452 -29.18 17.95 8.20
CA GLN A 452 -29.17 16.58 8.69
C GLN A 452 -28.53 15.63 7.67
N ALA A 453 -28.90 15.75 6.39
CA ALA A 453 -28.25 14.98 5.32
C ALA A 453 -26.73 15.27 5.28
N GLN A 454 -26.35 16.53 5.43
CA GLN A 454 -24.94 16.94 5.54
C GLN A 454 -24.22 16.36 6.76
N ALA A 455 -24.90 16.26 7.90
CA ALA A 455 -24.37 15.66 9.12
C ALA A 455 -24.21 14.14 8.99
N ASN A 456 -25.20 13.46 8.39
CA ASN A 456 -25.17 12.02 8.12
C ASN A 456 -24.00 11.66 7.21
N ALA A 457 -23.79 12.41 6.12
CA ALA A 457 -22.62 12.23 5.25
C ALA A 457 -21.31 12.34 6.03
N LEU A 458 -21.21 13.33 6.93
CA LEU A 458 -20.02 13.54 7.76
C LEU A 458 -19.80 12.41 8.78
N VAL A 459 -20.85 11.88 9.39
CA VAL A 459 -20.77 10.72 10.29
C VAL A 459 -20.20 9.51 9.55
N ARG A 460 -20.73 9.20 8.37
CA ARG A 460 -20.27 8.07 7.54
C ARG A 460 -18.81 8.19 7.13
N LEU A 461 -18.37 9.38 6.72
CA LEU A 461 -16.95 9.62 6.41
C LEU A 461 -16.05 9.46 7.65
N ASN A 462 -16.50 9.85 8.84
CA ASN A 462 -15.72 9.67 10.07
C ASN A 462 -15.62 8.20 10.48
N GLN A 463 -16.68 7.40 10.31
CA GLN A 463 -16.63 5.95 10.57
C GLN A 463 -15.65 5.27 9.62
N LEU A 464 -15.70 5.61 8.32
CA LEU A 464 -14.73 5.14 7.31
C LEU A 464 -13.28 5.44 7.74
N LYS A 465 -13.02 6.65 8.24
CA LYS A 465 -11.70 7.03 8.75
C LYS A 465 -11.32 6.26 10.02
N GLU A 466 -12.27 6.06 10.94
CA GLU A 466 -12.02 5.36 12.20
C GLU A 466 -11.71 3.88 11.99
N ALA A 467 -12.38 3.26 11.03
CA ALA A 467 -12.12 1.89 10.59
C ALA A 467 -10.70 1.69 10.06
N LEU A 468 -10.13 2.69 9.37
CA LEU A 468 -8.79 2.63 8.78
C LEU A 468 -7.64 2.90 9.77
N LYS A 469 -7.95 3.31 11.01
CA LYS A 469 -6.91 3.54 12.00
C LYS A 469 -6.37 2.19 12.48
N PRO A 470 -5.05 1.97 12.47
CA PRO A 470 -4.47 0.80 13.09
C PRO A 470 -4.80 0.83 14.59
N ASP A 471 -5.27 -0.30 15.12
CA ASP A 471 -5.54 -0.45 16.55
C ASP A 471 -4.21 -0.45 17.31
N LEU A 472 -3.74 0.75 17.67
CA LEU A 472 -2.52 0.90 18.45
C LEU A 472 -2.73 0.63 19.95
N LYS A 473 -3.96 0.43 20.41
CA LYS A 473 -4.30 0.08 21.80
C LYS A 473 -5.69 -0.56 21.85
N GLU A 474 -5.76 -1.78 22.39
CA GLU A 474 -6.83 -2.34 23.24
C GLU A 474 -6.88 -3.87 23.09
N GLY A 475 -5.82 -4.54 23.55
CA GLY A 475 -6.00 -5.84 24.22
C GLY A 475 -6.11 -5.56 25.72
N PRO A 476 -7.01 -6.22 26.48
CA PRO A 476 -7.02 -6.11 27.93
C PRO A 476 -5.64 -6.48 28.47
N GLN A 477 -4.99 -5.56 29.17
CA GLN A 477 -3.76 -5.84 29.90
C GLN A 477 -4.07 -6.87 30.99
N GLN A 478 -3.80 -8.14 30.70
CA GLN A 478 -3.63 -9.12 31.77
C GLN A 478 -2.33 -8.80 32.52
N PRO A 479 -2.33 -8.84 33.86
CA PRO A 479 -1.16 -8.48 34.66
C PRO A 479 0.01 -9.45 34.41
N PRO A 480 1.26 -8.98 34.52
CA PRO A 480 2.42 -9.76 34.13
C PRO A 480 2.68 -10.91 35.11
N GLN A 481 2.53 -12.15 34.65
CA GLN A 481 3.12 -13.32 35.30
C GLN A 481 4.53 -13.54 34.76
N GLN A 482 5.46 -13.75 35.69
CA GLN A 482 6.88 -13.96 35.46
C GLN A 482 7.21 -15.38 35.00
N GLN A 483 8.29 -15.46 34.21
CA GLN A 483 9.13 -16.64 33.91
C GLN A 483 8.54 -17.60 32.86
N GLN A 484 9.26 -18.05 31.82
CA GLN A 484 10.64 -18.51 31.72
C GLN A 484 11.03 -18.60 30.22
N GLY A 485 12.33 -18.63 29.90
CA GLY A 485 12.87 -18.43 28.55
C GLY A 485 12.53 -19.50 27.51
N GLY A 486 12.45 -19.04 26.27
CA GLY A 486 12.45 -19.83 25.04
C GLY A 486 12.74 -18.88 23.86
N GLU A 487 13.90 -19.05 23.24
CA GLU A 487 14.23 -18.45 21.95
C GLU A 487 13.31 -19.02 20.86
N GLY A 488 12.79 -18.15 19.98
CA GLY A 488 12.00 -18.57 18.81
C GLY A 488 10.60 -17.97 18.70
N GLY A 489 10.40 -16.71 19.10
CA GLY A 489 9.17 -15.99 18.76
C GLY A 489 9.27 -15.38 17.37
N GLN A 490 8.85 -16.11 16.33
CA GLN A 490 8.42 -15.47 15.09
C GLN A 490 7.33 -14.47 15.47
N ASN A 491 7.66 -13.19 15.33
CA ASN A 491 6.70 -12.11 15.43
C ASN A 491 5.80 -12.23 14.19
N GLN A 492 4.83 -13.16 14.21
CA GLN A 492 3.79 -13.30 13.20
C GLN A 492 2.93 -12.05 13.29
N GLN A 493 3.37 -11.01 12.57
CA GLN A 493 2.50 -9.92 12.18
C GLN A 493 1.35 -10.55 11.40
N PRO A 494 0.10 -10.17 11.69
CA PRO A 494 -1.06 -10.77 11.05
C PRO A 494 -0.91 -10.71 9.53
N PRO A 495 -1.40 -11.73 8.79
CA PRO A 495 -1.40 -11.74 7.34
C PRO A 495 -1.91 -10.42 6.79
N ALA A 496 -1.42 -10.02 5.62
CA ALA A 496 -1.75 -8.73 5.03
C ALA A 496 -3.28 -8.54 4.84
N ASP A 497 -3.97 -9.63 4.53
CA ASP A 497 -5.44 -9.72 4.47
C ASP A 497 -6.13 -9.55 5.83
N GLY A 498 -5.46 -9.89 6.93
CA GLY A 498 -6.00 -9.74 8.28
C GLY A 498 -6.18 -8.27 8.68
N ILE A 499 -5.32 -7.37 8.20
CA ILE A 499 -5.41 -5.93 8.49
C ILE A 499 -6.63 -5.32 7.79
N GLN A 500 -6.86 -5.66 6.51
CA GLN A 500 -8.02 -5.18 5.77
C GLN A 500 -9.32 -5.73 6.36
N ARG A 501 -9.37 -7.03 6.67
CA ARG A 501 -10.53 -7.69 7.29
C ARG A 501 -10.89 -7.08 8.65
N LEU A 502 -9.89 -6.76 9.48
CA LEU A 502 -10.12 -6.10 10.76
C LEU A 502 -10.75 -4.70 10.57
N ALA A 503 -10.26 -3.94 9.60
CA ALA A 503 -10.81 -2.63 9.27
C ALA A 503 -12.27 -2.74 8.77
N GLU A 504 -12.59 -3.74 7.95
CA GLU A 504 -13.96 -4.01 7.49
C GLU A 504 -14.88 -4.40 8.64
N LEU A 505 -14.46 -5.31 9.52
CA LEU A 505 -15.24 -5.70 10.69
C LEU A 505 -15.52 -4.50 11.61
N LYS A 506 -14.50 -3.67 11.85
CA LYS A 506 -14.64 -2.43 12.63
C LYS A 506 -15.63 -1.47 11.96
N LEU A 507 -15.60 -1.35 10.64
CA LEU A 507 -16.54 -0.54 9.88
C LEU A 507 -17.97 -1.07 9.99
N VAL A 508 -18.19 -2.39 9.84
CA VAL A 508 -19.50 -3.02 10.03
C VAL A 508 -20.06 -2.71 11.42
N LYS A 509 -19.24 -2.86 12.47
CA LYS A 509 -19.63 -2.51 13.85
C LYS A 509 -20.06 -1.05 13.96
N LEU A 510 -19.26 -0.11 13.43
CA LEU A 510 -19.55 1.32 13.48
C LEU A 510 -20.84 1.68 12.74
N LEU A 511 -21.12 1.03 11.60
CA LEU A 511 -22.35 1.20 10.84
C LEU A 511 -23.56 0.64 11.60
N GLN A 512 -23.41 -0.53 12.24
CA GLN A 512 -24.45 -1.14 13.06
C GLN A 512 -24.82 -0.27 14.28
N GLU A 513 -23.82 0.32 14.93
CA GLU A 513 -24.02 1.28 16.03
C GLU A 513 -24.78 2.53 15.57
N GLU A 514 -24.52 3.03 14.36
CA GLU A 514 -25.26 4.14 13.77
C GLU A 514 -26.71 3.78 13.45
N VAL A 515 -26.96 2.64 12.80
CA VAL A 515 -28.32 2.18 12.50
C VAL A 515 -29.13 2.04 13.78
N ASN A 516 -28.54 1.47 14.83
CA ASN A 516 -29.19 1.37 16.14
C ASN A 516 -29.50 2.75 16.74
N ARG A 517 -28.53 3.67 16.74
CA ARG A 517 -28.73 5.04 17.25
C ARG A 517 -29.87 5.76 16.53
N ARG A 518 -29.87 5.76 15.19
CA ARG A 518 -30.92 6.43 14.38
C ARG A 518 -32.30 5.80 14.58
N THR A 519 -32.35 4.48 14.72
CA THR A 519 -33.60 3.77 15.04
C THR A 519 -34.16 4.20 16.40
N LEU A 520 -33.30 4.35 17.41
CA LEU A 520 -33.70 4.86 18.72
C LEU A 520 -34.17 6.32 18.69
N GLU A 521 -33.50 7.18 17.90
CA GLU A 521 -33.91 8.58 17.71
C GLU A 521 -35.30 8.69 17.06
N LEU A 522 -35.57 7.91 16.01
CA LEU A 522 -36.89 7.83 15.37
C LEU A 522 -37.97 7.32 16.34
N GLU A 523 -37.66 6.31 17.14
CA GLU A 523 -38.60 5.78 18.13
C GLU A 523 -38.92 6.82 19.23
N GLN A 524 -37.92 7.57 19.70
CA GLN A 524 -38.15 8.67 20.63
C GLN A 524 -39.02 9.77 20.04
N GLN A 525 -38.79 10.13 18.76
CA GLN A 525 -39.62 11.12 18.07
C GLN A 525 -41.06 10.63 17.91
N ARG A 526 -41.27 9.35 17.53
CA ARG A 526 -42.60 8.72 17.46
C ARG A 526 -43.31 8.72 18.80
N GLN A 527 -42.60 8.46 19.90
CA GLN A 527 -43.17 8.48 21.25
C GLN A 527 -43.62 9.88 21.67
N MET A 528 -42.93 10.93 21.20
CA MET A 528 -43.27 12.33 21.48
C MET A 528 -44.45 12.83 20.65
N SER A 529 -44.52 12.48 19.35
CA SER A 529 -45.55 12.95 18.42
C SER A 529 -46.76 12.02 18.31
N GLY A 530 -46.65 10.78 18.79
CA GLY A 530 -47.67 9.73 18.68
C GLY A 530 -47.74 9.02 17.32
N MET A 531 -47.18 9.62 16.26
CA MET A 531 -47.13 9.07 14.89
C MET A 531 -45.83 9.51 14.20
N LEU A 532 -45.32 8.68 13.28
CA LEU A 532 -44.21 9.06 12.39
C LEU A 532 -44.74 9.99 11.29
N THR A 533 -43.94 10.99 10.90
CA THR A 533 -44.17 11.75 9.67
C THR A 533 -43.81 10.91 8.44
N ASP A 534 -44.28 11.31 7.26
CA ASP A 534 -43.94 10.60 6.01
C ASP A 534 -42.42 10.54 5.79
N ALA A 535 -41.70 11.63 6.10
CA ALA A 535 -40.24 11.67 6.01
C ALA A 535 -39.54 10.73 7.01
N GLN A 536 -40.08 10.59 8.23
CA GLN A 536 -39.57 9.64 9.23
C GLN A 536 -39.90 8.18 8.87
N ALA A 537 -41.03 7.93 8.21
CA ALA A 537 -41.38 6.61 7.71
C ALA A 537 -40.44 6.18 6.57
N ASP A 538 -40.12 7.09 5.64
CA ASP A 538 -39.13 6.86 4.59
C ASP A 538 -37.73 6.59 5.19
N GLU A 539 -37.34 7.32 6.25
CA GLU A 539 -36.07 7.07 6.95
C GLU A 539 -36.02 5.68 7.61
N LEU A 540 -37.14 5.22 8.17
CA LEU A 540 -37.22 3.88 8.77
C LEU A 540 -37.05 2.77 7.72
N VAL A 541 -37.59 2.97 6.51
CA VAL A 541 -37.38 2.04 5.38
C VAL A 541 -35.90 2.01 4.98
N ASP A 542 -35.26 3.18 4.84
CA ASP A 542 -33.83 3.28 4.54
C ASP A 542 -32.96 2.55 5.59
N LEU A 543 -33.30 2.67 6.87
CA LEU A 543 -32.59 1.99 7.96
C LEU A 543 -32.80 0.47 7.93
N SER A 544 -34.00 0.00 7.60
CA SER A 544 -34.29 -1.42 7.45
C SER A 544 -33.50 -2.05 6.29
N GLU A 545 -33.40 -1.35 5.16
CA GLU A 545 -32.58 -1.81 4.02
C GLU A 545 -31.09 -1.86 4.38
N GLN A 546 -30.60 -0.86 5.12
CA GLN A 546 -29.22 -0.84 5.61
C GLN A 546 -28.93 -2.00 6.57
N GLN A 547 -29.86 -2.30 7.48
CA GLN A 547 -29.74 -3.42 8.41
C GLN A 547 -29.67 -4.77 7.69
N GLY A 548 -30.50 -4.96 6.64
CA GLY A 548 -30.46 -6.17 5.81
C GLY A 548 -29.10 -6.36 5.13
N LYS A 549 -28.58 -5.30 4.51
CA LYS A 549 -27.26 -5.34 3.86
C LYS A 549 -26.12 -5.58 4.85
N LEU A 550 -26.17 -4.98 6.04
CA LEU A 550 -25.16 -5.23 7.09
C LEU A 550 -25.18 -6.70 7.54
N ALA A 551 -26.36 -7.33 7.63
CA ALA A 551 -26.46 -8.75 7.95
C ALA A 551 -25.85 -9.65 6.85
N GLU A 552 -26.07 -9.33 5.58
CA GLU A 552 -25.43 -10.02 4.45
C GLU A 552 -23.90 -9.89 4.49
N MET A 553 -23.38 -8.69 4.73
CA MET A 553 -21.92 -8.46 4.86
C MET A 553 -21.30 -9.24 6.02
N ILE A 554 -21.97 -9.34 7.17
CA ILE A 554 -21.50 -10.15 8.29
C ILE A 554 -21.45 -11.64 7.90
N LEU A 555 -22.47 -12.13 7.19
CA LEU A 555 -22.52 -13.52 6.74
C LEU A 555 -21.37 -13.84 5.76
N ASN A 556 -21.11 -12.94 4.80
CA ASN A 556 -20.01 -13.06 3.85
C ASN A 556 -18.64 -13.07 4.56
N LEU A 557 -18.44 -12.17 5.53
CA LEU A 557 -17.20 -12.13 6.32
C LEU A 557 -16.99 -13.44 7.11
N VAL A 558 -18.05 -14.02 7.67
CA VAL A 558 -17.98 -15.32 8.38
C VAL A 558 -17.65 -16.47 7.42
N GLN A 559 -18.26 -16.51 6.23
CA GLN A 559 -17.94 -17.53 5.21
C GLN A 559 -16.49 -17.45 4.74
N GLN A 560 -15.96 -16.26 4.49
CA GLN A 560 -14.56 -16.06 4.06
C GLN A 560 -13.52 -16.42 5.13
N VAL A 561 -13.90 -16.36 6.41
CA VAL A 561 -13.07 -16.84 7.52
C VAL A 561 -13.06 -18.38 7.57
N MET A 562 -14.17 -19.03 7.22
CA MET A 562 -14.25 -20.50 7.17
C MET A 562 -13.60 -21.12 5.92
N GLU A 563 -13.45 -20.38 4.82
CA GLU A 563 -12.85 -20.87 3.56
C GLU A 563 -11.31 -20.77 3.49
N ASN A 564 -10.63 -20.21 4.51
CA ASN A 564 -9.16 -20.17 4.59
C ASN A 564 -8.63 -21.27 5.53
N PRO A 565 -8.12 -22.40 5.01
CA PRO A 565 -7.67 -23.53 5.83
C PRO A 565 -6.36 -23.29 6.61
N GLU A 566 -5.72 -22.12 6.52
CA GLU A 566 -4.51 -21.83 7.30
C GLU A 566 -4.78 -21.29 8.72
N ASP A 567 -6.04 -20.96 9.05
CA ASP A 567 -6.43 -20.44 10.39
C ASP A 567 -7.42 -21.36 11.12
N ASN A 568 -7.60 -22.61 10.67
CA ASN A 568 -8.52 -23.55 11.30
C ASN A 568 -7.79 -24.42 12.34
N PRO A 569 -7.92 -24.16 13.67
CA PRO A 569 -7.34 -25.03 14.70
C PRO A 569 -8.00 -26.41 14.79
N GLU A 570 -9.07 -26.66 14.01
CA GLU A 570 -9.80 -27.93 13.96
C GLU A 570 -9.33 -28.88 12.84
N ASP A 571 -8.40 -28.48 11.96
CA ASP A 571 -7.76 -29.38 10.97
C ASP A 571 -6.38 -29.90 11.43
N LEU A 572 -6.21 -30.06 12.75
CA LEU A 572 -5.23 -31.02 13.25
C LEU A 572 -5.74 -32.41 12.87
N PRO A 573 -4.91 -33.32 12.29
CA PRO A 573 -5.34 -34.69 12.10
C PRO A 573 -5.78 -35.23 13.46
N ASP A 574 -7.05 -35.62 13.56
CA ASP A 574 -7.63 -36.20 14.76
C ASP A 574 -6.84 -37.49 15.06
N VAL A 575 -5.92 -37.43 16.02
CA VAL A 575 -5.25 -38.63 16.54
C VAL A 575 -6.21 -39.24 17.56
N ARG A 576 -7.31 -39.78 17.04
CA ARG A 576 -8.42 -40.55 17.66
C ARG A 576 -9.61 -40.42 16.68
N ASP A 577 -10.23 -41.43 16.09
CA ASP A 577 -10.31 -42.86 16.35
C ASP A 577 -10.76 -43.54 15.03
N ASP A 578 -10.18 -44.69 14.69
CA ASP A 578 -10.86 -45.90 14.17
C ASP A 578 -9.75 -46.93 13.87
N GLU A 579 -9.53 -47.94 14.71
CA GLU A 579 -10.36 -49.15 14.78
C GLU A 579 -10.77 -49.64 13.38
N GLY A 580 -9.83 -50.35 12.77
CA GLY A 580 -10.03 -51.03 11.49
C GLY A 580 -8.79 -51.82 11.06
N LEU A 581 -8.10 -52.45 12.01
CA LEU A 581 -7.11 -53.49 11.72
C LEU A 581 -7.58 -54.76 12.40
N ASP A 582 -8.38 -55.51 11.66
CA ASP A 582 -8.47 -56.95 11.82
C ASP A 582 -7.06 -57.52 11.62
N ASP A 583 -6.42 -57.95 12.71
CA ASP A 583 -5.42 -59.02 12.62
C ASP A 583 -5.63 -59.98 13.78
N GLU A 584 -6.06 -61.17 13.41
CA GLU A 584 -6.24 -62.31 14.29
C GLU A 584 -4.90 -62.69 14.94
N GLY A 585 -4.95 -62.91 16.26
CA GLY A 585 -3.93 -63.67 16.97
C GLY A 585 -2.97 -62.79 17.76
N LEU A 586 -3.07 -62.88 19.09
CA LEU A 586 -2.04 -63.53 19.92
C LEU A 586 -2.43 -63.37 21.40
N ASP A 587 -2.81 -64.51 21.97
CA ASP A 587 -2.42 -65.01 23.28
C ASP A 587 -3.04 -64.41 24.56
N ASP A 588 -4.10 -65.12 24.95
CA ASP A 588 -4.73 -65.41 26.24
C ASP A 588 -3.78 -65.73 27.44
N GLU A 589 -2.53 -65.28 27.44
CA GLU A 589 -1.51 -65.71 28.42
C GLU A 589 -1.12 -64.63 29.47
N LEU A 590 -1.62 -63.39 29.36
CA LEU A 590 -1.28 -62.30 30.30
C LEU A 590 -2.40 -61.91 31.29
N LEU A 591 -3.60 -62.46 31.17
CA LEU A 591 -4.73 -62.19 32.08
C LEU A 591 -4.89 -63.23 33.21
N ARG A 592 -3.96 -64.19 33.34
CA ARG A 592 -3.98 -65.21 34.41
C ARG A 592 -2.99 -64.99 35.56
N GLU A 593 -2.16 -63.95 35.54
CA GLU A 593 -1.15 -63.73 36.59
C GLU A 593 -1.41 -62.55 37.54
N LEU A 594 -2.57 -61.88 37.47
CA LEU A 594 -2.87 -60.74 38.36
C LEU A 594 -3.95 -60.98 39.43
N ASP A 595 -4.46 -62.20 39.56
CA ASP A 595 -5.49 -62.56 40.56
C ASP A 595 -4.99 -63.52 41.67
N ALA A 596 -3.68 -63.69 41.80
CA ALA A 596 -3.08 -64.52 42.86
C ALA A 596 -1.95 -63.78 43.58
N GLY A 597 -2.27 -62.76 44.39
CA GLY A 597 -1.25 -62.25 45.30
C GLY A 597 -1.48 -60.92 46.00
N THR A 598 -2.55 -60.76 46.79
CA THR A 598 -2.53 -59.75 47.87
C THR A 598 -3.18 -60.23 49.16
N SER A 599 -2.33 -60.23 50.19
CA SER A 599 -2.61 -59.84 51.57
C SER A 599 -3.20 -60.86 52.55
N SER A 600 -2.29 -61.68 53.09
CA SER A 600 -2.32 -62.11 54.48
C SER A 600 -1.67 -61.05 55.38
N LYS A 601 -2.48 -60.49 56.29
CA LYS A 601 -2.17 -60.00 57.65
C LYS A 601 -1.09 -58.93 57.85
N GLN A 602 -1.48 -57.83 58.51
CA GLN A 602 -0.99 -57.56 59.87
C GLN A 602 -1.86 -56.54 60.62
N ASP A 603 -2.34 -56.97 61.79
CA ASP A 603 -2.82 -56.17 62.91
C ASP A 603 -1.64 -55.47 63.60
N LYS A 604 -1.80 -54.17 63.89
CA LYS A 604 -1.67 -53.48 65.20
C LYS A 604 -1.30 -52.01 65.05
#